data_AF-A0CQY8-F1
#
_entry.id   AF-A0CQY8-F1
#
_cell.length_a   1.000
_cell.length_b   1.000
_cell.length_c   1.000
_cell.angle_alpha   90.00
_cell.angle_beta   90.00
_cell.angle_gamma   90.00
#
_symmetry.space_group_name_H-M   'P 1'
#
loop_
_entity.id
_entity.type
_entity.pdbx_description
1 polymer ?
#
loop_
_entity_poly.entity_id
_entity_poly.type
_entity_poly.pdbx_seq_one_letter_code
_entity_poly.pdbx_strand_id
1 'polypeptide(L)'
;MRAVIQCPTLRNALEHIFASFSVDYLRPVPTTIQSTFNWITLQLADPLWDYTIEVSQEPLVRIKENLLKAQQSKLSQREAQETIDLLNQDQRHVLDSGITPNQLPNLIEHNPDLSSFLLARINQCGISIHEYFECLIQMKISLQSLEVVNKLSNSIKLPEAFLHMYLQKCILYCEELQPKQQMVSRYVRLVAVFIKTLIKSKTLDPKRMFTEIQGFCIEFSKIPEASLLFKQLKETGVEEKQHQ
;
A
#
# COMPACT_ATOMS: atom_id res chain seq x y z
N MET A 1 -32.62 27.44 37.61
CA MET A 1 -32.81 28.79 38.18
C MET A 1 -32.38 29.82 37.14
N ARG A 2 -33.21 30.86 36.97
CA ARG A 2 -33.05 31.93 35.98
C ARG A 2 -31.71 32.67 36.14
N ALA A 3 -31.16 33.12 35.03
CA ALA A 3 -30.64 34.49 34.93
C ALA A 3 -30.90 34.99 33.50
N VAL A 4 -31.82 35.95 33.40
CA VAL A 4 -32.07 36.73 32.19
C VAL A 4 -31.02 37.83 32.17
N ILE A 5 -30.24 37.93 31.10
CA ILE A 5 -29.47 39.14 30.79
C ILE A 5 -30.18 39.82 29.62
N GLN A 6 -30.84 40.94 29.94
CA GLN A 6 -31.38 41.90 28.99
C GLN A 6 -30.24 42.78 28.49
N CYS A 7 -29.80 42.58 27.24
CA CYS A 7 -29.05 43.56 26.48
C CYS A 7 -29.41 43.43 24.99
N PRO A 8 -30.22 44.33 24.41
CA PRO A 8 -30.73 44.21 23.04
C PRO A 8 -29.70 44.51 21.94
N THR A 9 -28.49 44.99 22.27
CA THR A 9 -27.47 45.37 21.27
C THR A 9 -26.48 44.25 20.89
N LEU A 10 -26.37 43.18 21.70
CA LEU A 10 -25.52 42.01 21.37
C LEU A 10 -26.24 40.98 20.48
N ARG A 11 -27.57 41.05 20.37
CA ARG A 11 -28.37 40.11 19.55
C ARG A 11 -28.15 40.34 18.05
N ASN A 12 -28.10 41.59 17.60
CA ASN A 12 -28.01 41.91 16.17
C ASN A 12 -26.63 41.63 15.56
N ALA A 13 -25.55 41.61 16.37
CA ALA A 13 -24.21 41.30 15.88
C ALA A 13 -23.99 39.80 15.65
N LEU A 14 -24.68 38.94 16.40
CA LEU A 14 -24.61 37.48 16.21
C LEU A 14 -25.51 37.00 15.05
N GLU A 15 -26.64 37.67 14.77
CA GLU A 15 -27.52 37.29 13.66
C GLU A 15 -26.86 37.47 12.27
N HIS A 16 -25.96 38.44 12.10
CA HIS A 16 -25.27 38.64 10.82
C HIS A 16 -24.13 37.66 10.54
N ILE A 17 -23.58 37.00 11.57
CA ILE A 17 -22.46 36.05 11.40
C ILE A 17 -22.98 34.63 11.11
N PHE A 18 -24.15 34.27 11.63
CA PHE A 18 -24.75 32.94 11.39
C PHE A 18 -25.56 32.84 10.09
N ALA A 19 -25.90 33.94 9.44
CA ALA A 19 -26.69 33.95 8.21
C ALA A 19 -25.93 33.47 6.95
N SER A 20 -24.61 33.24 7.02
CA SER A 20 -23.80 32.86 5.86
C SER A 20 -23.46 31.37 5.75
N PHE A 21 -23.89 30.52 6.69
CA PHE A 21 -23.58 29.08 6.68
C PHE A 21 -24.75 28.17 7.09
N SER A 22 -25.94 28.40 6.53
CA SER A 22 -26.99 27.38 6.50
C SER A 22 -26.91 26.62 5.19
N VAL A 23 -26.37 25.40 5.21
CA VAL A 23 -26.49 24.49 4.08
C VAL A 23 -27.95 24.04 4.03
N ASP A 24 -28.70 24.54 3.06
CA ASP A 24 -30.08 24.15 2.79
C ASP A 24 -30.15 22.67 2.34
N TYR A 25 -30.06 21.74 3.28
CA TYR A 25 -30.67 20.43 3.10
C TYR A 25 -32.18 20.60 3.25
N LEU A 26 -32.82 21.17 2.21
CA LEU A 26 -34.28 21.18 2.06
C LEU A 26 -34.77 19.74 1.85
N ARG A 27 -34.77 18.95 2.92
CA ARG A 27 -35.72 17.83 3.01
C ARG A 27 -37.06 18.49 3.33
N PRO A 28 -38.12 18.29 2.53
CA PRO A 28 -39.44 18.76 2.92
C PRO A 28 -39.78 18.19 4.30
N VAL A 29 -40.27 19.05 5.20
CA VAL A 29 -40.74 18.61 6.52
C VAL A 29 -41.82 17.54 6.26
N PRO A 30 -41.69 16.32 6.82
CA PRO A 30 -42.64 15.25 6.56
C PRO A 30 -44.05 15.76 6.86
N THR A 31 -44.97 15.60 5.92
CA THR A 31 -46.37 15.96 6.11
C THR A 31 -46.89 15.24 7.34
N THR A 32 -47.24 15.98 8.39
CA THR A 32 -47.84 15.42 9.60
C THR A 32 -49.28 15.05 9.26
N ILE A 33 -49.49 13.82 8.80
CA ILE A 33 -50.83 13.28 8.60
C ILE A 33 -51.48 13.25 9.99
N GLN A 34 -52.60 13.96 10.16
CA GLN A 34 -53.38 13.92 11.40
C GLN A 34 -53.69 12.46 11.74
N SER A 35 -53.34 12.07 12.96
CA SER A 35 -53.31 10.67 13.41
C SER A 35 -54.67 9.99 13.35
N THR A 36 -55.01 9.41 12.19
CA THR A 36 -55.79 8.17 12.16
C THR A 36 -54.78 7.03 12.16
N PHE A 37 -54.65 6.35 13.30
CA PHE A 37 -53.89 5.10 13.41
C PHE A 37 -54.64 4.00 12.66
N ASN A 38 -54.58 4.04 11.33
CA ASN A 38 -54.92 2.90 10.51
C ASN A 38 -53.66 2.06 10.42
N TRP A 39 -53.64 0.92 11.11
CA TRP A 39 -52.63 -0.08 10.88
C TRP A 39 -52.64 -0.41 9.39
N ILE A 40 -51.52 -0.17 8.72
CA ILE A 40 -51.31 -0.69 7.38
C ILE A 40 -51.18 -2.20 7.58
N THR A 41 -52.28 -2.93 7.39
CA THR A 41 -52.20 -4.37 7.20
C THR A 41 -51.55 -4.56 5.84
N LEU A 42 -50.21 -4.54 5.83
CA LEU A 42 -49.44 -5.08 4.73
C LEU A 42 -49.95 -6.52 4.60
N GLN A 43 -50.67 -6.82 3.53
CA GLN A 43 -50.78 -8.20 3.06
C GLN A 43 -49.38 -8.57 2.54
N LEU A 44 -48.42 -8.67 3.46
CA LEU A 44 -47.19 -9.38 3.23
C LEU A 44 -47.67 -10.80 2.95
N ALA A 45 -47.62 -11.21 1.68
CA ALA A 45 -47.36 -12.61 1.40
C ALA A 45 -46.18 -13.02 2.31
N ASP A 46 -46.25 -14.23 2.88
CA ASP A 46 -45.19 -14.74 3.76
C ASP A 46 -43.84 -14.32 3.19
N PRO A 47 -43.01 -13.57 3.95
CA PRO A 47 -41.75 -13.10 3.43
C PRO A 47 -40.95 -14.34 3.03
N LEU A 48 -40.91 -14.60 1.72
CA LEU A 48 -39.95 -15.50 1.11
C LEU A 48 -38.62 -14.78 1.25
N TRP A 49 -38.03 -14.93 2.44
CA TRP A 49 -36.64 -14.60 2.66
C TRP A 49 -35.87 -15.41 1.65
N ASP A 50 -35.32 -14.73 0.66
CA ASP A 50 -34.38 -15.36 -0.23
C ASP A 50 -33.07 -15.53 0.58
N TYR A 51 -32.96 -16.69 1.23
CA TYR A 51 -31.75 -17.08 1.96
C TYR A 51 -30.53 -17.22 1.03
N THR A 52 -30.70 -17.12 -0.29
CA THR A 52 -29.58 -17.03 -1.23
C THR A 52 -28.99 -15.61 -1.34
N ILE A 53 -29.61 -14.60 -0.73
CA ILE A 53 -29.04 -13.23 -0.64
C ILE A 53 -27.74 -13.20 0.17
N GLU A 54 -27.51 -14.15 1.09
CA GLU A 54 -26.22 -14.35 1.77
C GLU A 54 -25.11 -14.89 0.83
N VAL A 55 -25.47 -15.29 -0.39
CA VAL A 55 -24.56 -15.74 -1.44
C VAL A 55 -24.57 -14.76 -2.60
N SER A 56 -24.64 -13.46 -2.31
CA SER A 56 -24.14 -12.48 -3.28
C SER A 56 -22.64 -12.72 -3.41
N GLN A 57 -22.26 -13.57 -4.38
CA GLN A 57 -20.89 -13.76 -4.88
C GLN A 57 -20.42 -12.49 -5.59
N GLU A 58 -20.64 -11.33 -4.99
CA GLU A 58 -20.09 -10.10 -5.51
C GLU A 58 -18.56 -10.25 -5.47
N PRO A 59 -17.87 -9.99 -6.60
CA PRO A 59 -16.42 -10.08 -6.70
C PRO A 59 -15.70 -9.45 -5.51
N LEU A 60 -16.23 -8.34 -4.98
CA LEU A 60 -15.69 -7.62 -3.84
C LEU A 60 -15.74 -8.42 -2.52
N VAL A 61 -16.82 -9.16 -2.25
CA VAL A 61 -16.95 -9.99 -1.03
C VAL A 61 -15.89 -11.09 -1.07
N ARG A 62 -15.75 -11.75 -2.23
CA ARG A 62 -14.75 -12.79 -2.44
C ARG A 62 -13.33 -12.27 -2.28
N ILE A 63 -13.04 -11.08 -2.83
CA ILE A 63 -11.75 -10.39 -2.65
C ILE A 63 -11.50 -10.14 -1.16
N LYS A 64 -12.46 -9.56 -0.43
CA LYS A 64 -12.30 -9.26 1.00
C LYS A 64 -12.06 -10.50 1.84
N GLU A 65 -12.81 -11.57 1.61
CA GLU A 65 -12.60 -12.86 2.29
C GLU A 65 -11.19 -13.42 2.03
N ASN A 66 -10.76 -13.43 0.77
CA ASN A 66 -9.45 -13.94 0.40
C ASN A 66 -8.33 -13.07 0.98
N LEU A 67 -8.50 -11.73 1.02
CA LEU A 67 -7.54 -10.82 1.63
C LEU A 67 -7.45 -10.99 3.15
N LEU A 68 -8.56 -11.22 3.83
CA LEU A 68 -8.56 -11.52 5.27
C LEU A 68 -7.82 -12.83 5.55
N LYS A 69 -8.06 -13.87 4.74
CA LYS A 69 -7.31 -15.13 4.81
C LYS A 69 -5.82 -14.93 4.52
N ALA A 70 -5.49 -14.11 3.51
CA ALA A 70 -4.12 -13.82 3.09
C ALA A 70 -3.27 -13.13 4.17
N GLN A 71 -3.90 -12.41 5.10
CA GLN A 71 -3.21 -11.79 6.23
C GLN A 71 -2.81 -12.81 7.30
N GLN A 72 -3.49 -13.95 7.38
CA GLN A 72 -3.29 -14.95 8.43
C GLN A 72 -2.49 -16.16 7.94
N SER A 73 -2.59 -16.49 6.65
CA SER A 73 -1.93 -17.66 6.08
C SER A 73 -1.64 -17.48 4.60
N LYS A 74 -0.81 -18.38 4.06
CA LYS A 74 -0.54 -18.44 2.62
C LYS A 74 -1.79 -18.94 1.88
N LEU A 75 -2.28 -18.16 0.93
CA LEU A 75 -3.40 -18.54 0.07
C LEU A 75 -3.02 -19.70 -0.83
N SER A 76 -4.02 -20.49 -1.23
CA SER A 76 -3.80 -21.46 -2.30
C SER A 76 -3.48 -20.73 -3.62
N GLN A 77 -2.67 -21.35 -4.48
CA GLN A 77 -2.31 -20.74 -5.76
C GLN A 77 -3.55 -20.38 -6.61
N ARG A 78 -4.61 -21.20 -6.52
CA ARG A 78 -5.88 -20.95 -7.19
C ARG A 78 -6.60 -19.71 -6.65
N GLU A 79 -6.71 -19.58 -5.33
CA GLU A 79 -7.37 -18.42 -4.70
C GLU A 79 -6.58 -17.12 -4.92
N ALA A 80 -5.24 -17.20 -4.88
CA ALA A 80 -4.38 -16.05 -5.15
C ALA A 80 -4.56 -15.57 -6.59
N GLN A 81 -4.55 -16.47 -7.57
CA GLN A 81 -4.76 -16.12 -8.97
C GLN A 81 -6.19 -15.59 -9.21
N GLU A 82 -7.21 -16.25 -8.66
CA GLU A 82 -8.60 -15.79 -8.72
C GLU A 82 -8.72 -14.35 -8.20
N THR A 83 -8.10 -14.05 -7.05
CA THR A 83 -8.13 -12.71 -6.46
C THR A 83 -7.42 -11.68 -7.35
N ILE A 84 -6.26 -12.04 -7.92
CA ILE A 84 -5.53 -11.18 -8.86
C ILE A 84 -6.37 -10.91 -10.10
N ASP A 85 -7.06 -11.91 -10.64
CA ASP A 85 -7.91 -11.76 -11.82
C ASP A 85 -9.12 -10.87 -11.53
N LEU A 86 -9.78 -11.03 -10.38
CA LEU A 86 -10.90 -10.17 -9.98
C LEU A 86 -10.47 -8.72 -9.73
N LEU A 87 -9.28 -8.51 -9.15
CA LEU A 87 -8.67 -7.18 -8.98
C LEU A 87 -8.19 -6.56 -10.30
N ASN A 88 -7.86 -7.39 -11.30
CA ASN A 88 -7.51 -6.93 -12.64
C ASN A 88 -8.74 -6.42 -13.42
N GLN A 89 -9.93 -6.97 -13.17
CA GLN A 89 -11.15 -6.68 -13.91
C GLN A 89 -11.68 -5.26 -13.69
N ASP A 90 -11.74 -4.78 -12.45
CA ASP A 90 -12.23 -3.43 -12.12
C ASP A 90 -11.27 -2.75 -11.13
N GLN A 91 -10.85 -1.53 -11.46
CA GLN A 91 -9.99 -0.70 -10.59
C GLN A 91 -10.70 -0.35 -9.28
N ARG A 92 -12.04 -0.25 -9.27
CA ARG A 92 -12.84 0.01 -8.06
C ARG A 92 -12.69 -1.08 -7.03
N HIS A 93 -12.47 -2.33 -7.44
CA HIS A 93 -12.22 -3.42 -6.49
C HIS A 93 -10.97 -3.19 -5.63
N VAL A 94 -9.95 -2.51 -6.17
CA VAL A 94 -8.73 -2.16 -5.41
C VAL A 94 -9.05 -1.08 -4.36
N LEU A 95 -9.82 -0.06 -4.76
CA LEU A 95 -10.27 1.02 -3.88
C LEU A 95 -11.16 0.50 -2.74
N ASP A 96 -12.11 -0.38 -3.08
CA ASP A 96 -13.12 -0.90 -2.14
C ASP A 96 -12.61 -2.11 -1.34
N SER A 97 -11.43 -2.65 -1.67
CA SER A 97 -10.82 -3.80 -0.98
C SER A 97 -10.59 -3.52 0.51
N GLY A 98 -10.46 -2.25 0.91
CA GLY A 98 -10.29 -1.83 2.30
C GLY A 98 -8.93 -2.20 2.90
N ILE A 99 -7.92 -2.47 2.06
CA ILE A 99 -6.57 -2.76 2.54
C ILE A 99 -6.00 -1.50 3.15
N THR A 100 -5.45 -1.63 4.36
CA THR A 100 -4.78 -0.55 5.07
C THR A 100 -3.27 -0.82 5.14
N PRO A 101 -2.42 0.22 5.23
CA PRO A 101 -0.97 0.04 5.35
C PRO A 101 -0.57 -0.88 6.52
N ASN A 102 -1.32 -0.85 7.62
CA ASN A 102 -1.04 -1.67 8.81
C ASN A 102 -1.15 -3.19 8.57
N GLN A 103 -1.93 -3.61 7.57
CA GLN A 103 -2.10 -5.02 7.21
C GLN A 103 -1.01 -5.52 6.25
N LEU A 104 -0.26 -4.59 5.64
CA LEU A 104 0.73 -4.87 4.62
C LEU A 104 1.86 -5.81 5.09
N PRO A 105 2.44 -5.66 6.30
CA PRO A 105 3.52 -6.55 6.75
C PRO A 105 3.12 -8.03 6.76
N ASN A 106 1.93 -8.32 7.31
CA ASN A 106 1.40 -9.68 7.40
C ASN A 106 1.05 -10.23 6.01
N LEU A 107 0.53 -9.38 5.12
CA LEU A 107 0.20 -9.79 3.75
C LEU A 107 1.47 -10.17 2.97
N ILE A 108 2.55 -9.38 3.10
CA ILE A 108 3.83 -9.63 2.44
C ILE A 108 4.49 -10.91 2.95
N GLU A 109 4.45 -11.15 4.27
CA GLU A 109 5.10 -12.32 4.89
C GLU A 109 4.50 -13.63 4.38
N HIS A 110 3.18 -13.68 4.17
CA HIS A 110 2.49 -14.89 3.70
C HIS A 110 2.32 -14.96 2.18
N ASN A 111 2.07 -13.84 1.52
CA ASN A 111 1.63 -13.76 0.11
C ASN A 111 2.33 -12.62 -0.65
N PRO A 112 3.63 -12.75 -0.98
CA PRO A 112 4.41 -11.69 -1.63
C PRO A 112 3.95 -11.37 -3.06
N ASP A 113 3.54 -12.37 -3.85
CA ASP A 113 3.06 -12.16 -5.22
C ASP A 113 1.82 -11.26 -5.26
N LEU A 114 0.80 -11.63 -4.49
CA LEU A 114 -0.44 -10.86 -4.36
C LEU A 114 -0.19 -9.46 -3.81
N SER A 115 0.71 -9.33 -2.82
CA SER A 115 1.11 -8.04 -2.26
C SER A 115 1.74 -7.11 -3.31
N SER A 116 2.67 -7.63 -4.12
CA SER A 116 3.35 -6.85 -5.16
C SER A 116 2.37 -6.38 -6.24
N PHE A 117 1.44 -7.24 -6.63
CA PHE A 117 0.40 -6.91 -7.59
C PHE A 117 -0.54 -5.82 -7.05
N LEU A 118 -0.99 -5.99 -5.80
CA LEU A 118 -1.88 -5.04 -5.15
C LEU A 118 -1.24 -3.65 -5.02
N LEU A 119 0.01 -3.57 -4.54
CA LEU A 119 0.73 -2.31 -4.39
C LEU A 119 0.94 -1.62 -5.76
N ALA A 120 1.23 -2.39 -6.81
CA ALA A 120 1.32 -1.84 -8.16
C ALA A 120 -0.02 -1.25 -8.64
N ARG A 121 -1.13 -1.93 -8.33
CA ARG A 121 -2.50 -1.46 -8.65
C ARG A 121 -2.90 -0.22 -7.85
N ILE A 122 -2.58 -0.18 -6.55
CA ILE A 122 -2.83 0.99 -5.69
C ILE A 122 -2.10 2.22 -6.26
N ASN A 123 -0.84 2.05 -6.67
CA ASN A 123 -0.06 3.11 -7.29
C ASN A 123 -0.67 3.60 -8.62
N GLN A 124 -1.25 2.70 -9.43
CA GLN A 124 -1.92 3.06 -10.69
C GLN A 124 -3.25 3.80 -10.48
N CYS A 125 -3.96 3.50 -9.39
CA CYS A 125 -5.25 4.14 -9.07
C CYS A 125 -5.09 5.56 -8.51
N GLY A 126 -3.87 6.05 -8.27
CA GLY A 126 -3.62 7.39 -7.72
C GLY A 126 -4.01 7.54 -6.24
N ILE A 127 -4.17 6.43 -5.52
CA ILE A 127 -4.36 6.40 -4.07
C ILE A 127 -3.06 6.89 -3.41
N SER A 128 -3.13 7.49 -2.21
CA SER A 128 -1.97 7.88 -1.42
C SER A 128 -1.07 6.67 -1.10
N ILE A 129 -0.20 6.31 -2.04
CA ILE A 129 0.72 5.18 -1.95
C ILE A 129 1.86 5.43 -0.96
N HIS A 130 2.08 6.70 -0.59
CA HIS A 130 3.13 7.13 0.30
C HIS A 130 3.10 6.38 1.64
N GLU A 131 1.92 6.21 2.24
CA GLU A 131 1.77 5.50 3.52
C GLU A 131 2.18 4.02 3.42
N TYR A 132 1.94 3.39 2.27
CA TYR A 132 2.37 2.01 2.02
C TYR A 132 3.88 1.91 1.85
N PHE A 133 4.50 2.88 1.18
CA PHE A 133 5.95 2.97 1.06
C PHE A 133 6.63 3.23 2.40
N GLU A 134 6.08 4.11 3.24
CA GLU A 134 6.54 4.30 4.61
C GLU A 134 6.45 3.00 5.42
N CYS A 135 5.34 2.26 5.31
CA CYS A 135 5.21 0.95 5.95
C CYS A 135 6.27 -0.06 5.47
N LEU A 136 6.57 -0.10 4.17
CA LEU A 136 7.65 -0.93 3.61
C LEU A 136 9.03 -0.54 4.13
N ILE A 137 9.28 0.76 4.34
CA ILE A 137 10.54 1.23 4.94
C ILE A 137 10.59 0.87 6.42
N GLN A 138 9.48 0.92 7.15
CA GLN A 138 9.46 0.67 8.60
C GLN A 138 9.55 -0.82 8.95
N MET A 139 8.96 -1.72 8.15
CA MET A 139 8.95 -3.16 8.43
C MET A 139 10.34 -3.83 8.44
N LYS A 140 10.52 -4.91 9.20
CA LYS A 140 11.75 -5.73 9.19
C LYS A 140 12.10 -6.18 7.77
N ILE A 141 13.39 -6.12 7.39
CA ILE A 141 13.82 -6.67 6.11
C ILE A 141 13.65 -8.18 6.14
N SER A 142 12.91 -8.70 5.17
CA SER A 142 12.69 -10.12 4.92
C SER A 142 12.89 -10.44 3.44
N LEU A 143 13.13 -11.71 3.11
CA LEU A 143 13.26 -12.16 1.72
C LEU A 143 12.02 -11.79 0.90
N GLN A 144 10.84 -11.91 1.50
CA GLN A 144 9.54 -11.61 0.93
C GLN A 144 9.38 -10.12 0.65
N SER A 145 9.78 -9.26 1.60
CA SER A 145 9.75 -7.80 1.41
C SER A 145 10.66 -7.35 0.26
N LEU A 146 11.86 -7.93 0.16
CA LEU A 146 12.81 -7.65 -0.91
C LEU A 146 12.27 -8.10 -2.27
N GLU A 147 11.65 -9.28 -2.32
CA GLU A 147 11.03 -9.80 -3.54
C GLU A 147 9.89 -8.89 -4.00
N VAL A 148 9.04 -8.43 -3.10
CA VAL A 148 7.95 -7.49 -3.39
C VAL A 148 8.48 -6.19 -3.97
N VAL A 149 9.48 -5.56 -3.33
CA VAL A 149 10.05 -4.30 -3.82
C VAL A 149 10.76 -4.49 -5.16
N ASN A 150 11.46 -5.61 -5.36
CA ASN A 150 12.08 -5.92 -6.65
C ASN A 150 11.03 -6.09 -7.76
N LYS A 151 9.93 -6.81 -7.52
CA LYS A 151 8.81 -6.92 -8.46
C LYS A 151 8.16 -5.56 -8.73
N LEU A 152 7.95 -4.75 -7.70
CA LEU A 152 7.39 -3.40 -7.85
C LEU A 152 8.27 -2.52 -8.72
N SER A 153 9.59 -2.57 -8.57
CA SER A 153 10.51 -1.77 -9.38
C SER A 153 10.45 -2.07 -10.88
N ASN A 154 9.98 -3.27 -11.26
CA ASN A 154 9.77 -3.65 -12.65
C ASN A 154 8.38 -3.24 -13.17
N SER A 155 7.39 -3.11 -12.28
CA SER A 155 5.99 -2.82 -12.63
C SER A 155 5.64 -1.33 -12.56
N ILE A 156 6.29 -0.57 -11.67
CA ILE A 156 6.01 0.85 -11.41
C ILE A 156 7.30 1.66 -11.29
N LYS A 157 7.23 2.96 -11.61
CA LYS A 157 8.32 3.90 -11.36
C LYS A 157 8.29 4.30 -9.88
N LEU A 158 9.18 3.72 -9.09
CA LEU A 158 9.32 4.01 -7.67
C LEU A 158 9.97 5.39 -7.46
N PRO A 159 9.52 6.18 -6.45
CA PRO A 159 10.18 7.43 -6.08
C PRO A 159 11.63 7.19 -5.67
N GLU A 160 12.52 8.09 -6.09
CA GLU A 160 13.95 7.95 -5.82
C GLU A 160 14.28 8.01 -4.31
N ALA A 161 13.59 8.88 -3.56
CA ALA A 161 13.75 8.99 -2.12
C ALA A 161 13.45 7.66 -1.39
N PHE A 162 12.36 6.99 -1.79
CA PHE A 162 11.99 5.68 -1.26
C PHE A 162 13.08 4.63 -1.55
N LEU A 163 13.57 4.59 -2.79
CA LEU A 163 14.61 3.64 -3.19
C LEU A 163 15.91 3.86 -2.41
N HIS A 164 16.33 5.11 -2.22
CA HIS A 164 17.54 5.45 -1.48
C HIS A 164 17.46 4.96 -0.03
N MET A 165 16.39 5.31 0.69
CA MET A 165 16.18 4.89 2.07
C MET A 165 16.07 3.37 2.20
N TYR A 166 15.32 2.72 1.29
CA TYR A 166 15.15 1.27 1.32
C TYR A 166 16.47 0.54 1.03
N LEU A 167 17.27 1.00 0.06
CA LEU A 167 18.57 0.42 -0.26
C LEU A 167 19.57 0.58 0.89
N GLN A 168 19.64 1.77 1.51
CA GLN A 168 20.48 1.98 2.70
C GLN A 168 20.10 1.00 3.82
N LYS A 169 18.80 0.84 4.09
CA LYS A 169 18.30 -0.14 5.06
C LYS A 169 18.71 -1.57 4.69
N CYS A 170 18.65 -1.95 3.41
CA CYS A 170 19.04 -3.28 2.95
C CYS A 170 20.53 -3.56 3.10
N ILE A 171 21.39 -2.56 2.82
CA ILE A 171 22.84 -2.66 2.98
C ILE A 171 23.19 -2.85 4.45
N LEU A 172 22.69 -1.96 5.33
CA LEU A 172 22.89 -2.07 6.78
C LEU A 172 22.42 -3.42 7.33
N TYR A 173 21.25 -3.90 6.88
CA TYR A 173 20.77 -5.22 7.27
C TYR A 173 21.72 -6.34 6.82
N CYS A 174 22.32 -6.26 5.64
CA CYS A 174 23.29 -7.27 5.19
C CYS A 174 24.59 -7.23 6.02
N GLU A 175 25.04 -6.05 6.45
CA GLU A 175 26.22 -5.85 7.31
C GLU A 175 26.01 -6.39 8.74
N GLU A 176 24.80 -6.19 9.30
CA GLU A 176 24.43 -6.70 10.63
C GLU A 176 24.31 -8.24 10.67
N LEU A 177 24.02 -8.88 9.53
CA LEU A 177 23.92 -10.33 9.47
C LEU A 177 25.30 -10.98 9.62
N GLN A 178 25.38 -11.99 10.50
CA GLN A 178 26.64 -12.66 10.76
C GLN A 178 27.19 -13.40 9.52
N PRO A 179 28.49 -13.25 9.18
CA PRO A 179 29.09 -13.75 7.94
C PRO A 179 29.09 -15.27 7.78
N LYS A 180 28.74 -16.03 8.82
CA LYS A 180 28.67 -17.51 8.79
C LYS A 180 27.29 -18.06 8.45
N GLN A 181 26.27 -17.21 8.31
CA GLN A 181 24.92 -17.66 8.02
C GLN A 181 24.70 -17.78 6.51
N GLN A 182 24.30 -18.96 6.03
CA GLN A 182 23.97 -19.16 4.60
C GLN A 182 22.88 -18.20 4.08
N MET A 183 22.07 -17.64 4.98
CA MET A 183 21.04 -16.66 4.65
C MET A 183 21.64 -15.36 4.10
N VAL A 184 22.82 -14.94 4.55
CA VAL A 184 23.51 -13.72 4.07
C VAL A 184 23.68 -13.77 2.56
N SER A 185 24.18 -14.88 2.02
CA SER A 185 24.41 -15.01 0.58
C SER A 185 23.13 -14.88 -0.24
N ARG A 186 21.98 -15.29 0.30
CA ARG A 186 20.68 -15.13 -0.36
C ARG A 186 20.22 -13.67 -0.36
N TYR A 187 20.35 -12.98 0.77
CA TYR A 187 20.00 -11.56 0.90
C TYR A 187 20.88 -10.71 -0.01
N VAL A 188 22.21 -10.88 0.05
CA VAL A 188 23.17 -10.17 -0.79
C VAL A 188 22.87 -10.39 -2.27
N ARG A 189 22.59 -11.65 -2.68
CA ARG A 189 22.21 -11.96 -4.06
C ARG A 189 20.97 -11.20 -4.51
N LEU A 190 19.92 -11.17 -3.69
CA LEU A 190 18.68 -10.44 -3.99
C LEU A 190 18.93 -8.94 -4.09
N VAL A 191 19.66 -8.36 -3.14
CA VAL A 191 20.00 -6.92 -3.14
C VAL A 191 20.87 -6.58 -4.37
N ALA A 192 21.86 -7.40 -4.70
CA ALA A 192 22.70 -7.18 -5.87
C ALA A 192 21.92 -7.23 -7.18
N VAL A 193 21.02 -8.21 -7.34
CA VAL A 193 20.12 -8.30 -8.50
C VAL A 193 19.15 -7.12 -8.55
N PHE A 194 18.63 -6.69 -7.40
CA PHE A 194 17.75 -5.54 -7.29
C PHE A 194 18.44 -4.25 -7.73
N ILE A 195 19.63 -3.93 -7.18
CA ILE A 195 20.43 -2.77 -7.59
C ILE A 195 20.76 -2.82 -9.09
N LYS A 196 21.19 -3.98 -9.59
CA LYS A 196 21.45 -4.18 -11.02
C LYS A 196 20.22 -3.86 -11.88
N THR A 197 19.04 -4.28 -11.44
CA THR A 197 17.77 -4.02 -12.12
C THR A 197 17.44 -2.53 -12.12
N LEU A 198 17.62 -1.84 -10.99
CA LEU A 198 17.40 -0.40 -10.87
C LEU A 198 18.34 0.44 -11.76
N ILE A 199 19.61 0.04 -11.87
CA ILE A 199 20.58 0.69 -12.75
C ILE A 199 20.16 0.49 -14.22
N LYS A 200 19.79 -0.75 -14.58
CA LYS A 200 19.38 -1.08 -15.96
C LYS A 200 18.09 -0.36 -16.37
N SER A 201 17.11 -0.24 -15.47
CA SER A 201 15.86 0.47 -15.73
C SER A 201 15.99 2.00 -15.72
N LYS A 202 17.17 2.53 -15.36
CA LYS A 202 17.46 3.97 -15.19
C LYS A 202 16.58 4.65 -14.13
N THR A 203 16.03 3.88 -13.19
CA THR A 203 15.24 4.43 -12.07
C THR A 203 16.15 4.98 -10.97
N LEU A 204 17.35 4.41 -10.82
CA LEU A 204 18.37 4.88 -9.89
C LEU A 204 19.56 5.46 -10.68
N ASP A 205 19.97 6.69 -10.36
CA ASP A 205 21.24 7.23 -10.85
C ASP A 205 22.39 6.64 -10.03
N PRO A 206 23.27 5.79 -10.61
CA PRO A 206 24.34 5.12 -9.88
C PRO A 206 25.32 6.10 -9.23
N LYS A 207 25.39 7.35 -9.69
CA LYS A 207 26.26 8.38 -9.11
C LYS A 207 25.84 8.82 -7.71
N ARG A 208 24.55 8.76 -7.39
CA ARG A 208 24.01 9.28 -6.13
C ARG A 208 24.20 8.35 -4.93
N MET A 209 24.41 7.06 -5.19
CA MET A 209 24.66 6.03 -4.17
C MET A 209 25.94 5.25 -4.45
N PHE A 210 26.85 5.82 -5.23
CA PHE A 210 28.02 5.11 -5.71
C PHE A 210 28.87 4.57 -4.56
N THR A 211 29.13 5.40 -3.54
CA THR A 211 29.94 5.07 -2.38
C THR A 211 29.38 3.91 -1.57
N GLU A 212 28.08 3.92 -1.31
CA GLU A 212 27.39 2.90 -0.52
C GLU A 212 27.31 1.57 -1.29
N ILE A 213 26.96 1.63 -2.59
CA ILE A 213 26.90 0.43 -3.44
C ILE A 213 28.30 -0.16 -3.63
N GLN A 214 29.33 0.69 -3.80
CA GLN A 214 30.71 0.27 -3.91
C GLN A 214 31.20 -0.41 -2.63
N GLY A 215 30.92 0.18 -1.46
CA GLY A 215 31.25 -0.39 -0.15
C GLY A 215 30.64 -1.78 0.02
N PHE A 216 29.33 -1.89 -0.23
CA PHE A 216 28.61 -3.17 -0.22
C PHE A 216 29.25 -4.22 -1.14
N CYS A 217 29.57 -3.85 -2.38
CA CYS A 217 30.20 -4.74 -3.34
C CYS A 217 31.58 -5.25 -2.90
N ILE A 218 32.37 -4.40 -2.24
CA ILE A 218 33.71 -4.75 -1.74
C ILE A 218 33.59 -5.71 -0.56
N GLU A 219 32.72 -5.38 0.40
CA GLU A 219 32.49 -6.18 1.61
C GLU A 219 32.00 -7.60 1.26
N PHE A 220 31.03 -7.70 0.34
CA PHE A 220 30.46 -8.98 -0.08
C PHE A 220 31.09 -9.54 -1.36
N SER A 221 32.32 -9.14 -1.70
CA SER A 221 33.03 -9.53 -2.93
C SER A 221 33.14 -11.04 -3.15
N LYS A 222 33.13 -11.85 -2.07
CA LYS A 222 33.11 -13.32 -2.14
C LYS A 222 31.88 -13.88 -2.86
N ILE A 223 30.79 -13.12 -2.94
CA ILE A 223 29.55 -13.50 -3.60
C ILE A 223 29.62 -13.05 -5.07
N PRO A 224 29.38 -13.95 -6.04
CA PRO A 224 29.60 -13.65 -7.45
C PRO A 224 28.71 -12.52 -7.95
N GLU A 225 27.46 -12.41 -7.49
CA GLU A 225 26.56 -11.33 -7.88
C GLU A 225 27.02 -9.94 -7.43
N ALA A 226 27.63 -9.83 -6.24
CA ALA A 226 28.20 -8.58 -5.75
C ALA A 226 29.41 -8.17 -6.59
N SER A 227 30.29 -9.13 -6.91
CA SER A 227 31.43 -8.91 -7.81
C SER A 227 31.00 -8.52 -9.24
N LEU A 228 29.93 -9.12 -9.77
CA LEU A 228 29.37 -8.76 -11.07
C LEU A 228 28.74 -7.37 -11.07
N LEU A 229 28.03 -7.01 -10.00
CA LEU A 229 27.47 -5.68 -9.82
C LEU A 229 28.58 -4.62 -9.80
N PHE A 230 29.68 -4.86 -9.09
CA PHE A 230 30.82 -3.95 -9.03
C PHE A 230 31.40 -3.65 -10.43
N LYS A 231 31.58 -4.69 -11.25
CA LYS A 231 32.06 -4.55 -12.63
C LYS A 231 31.10 -3.70 -13.47
N GLN A 232 29.81 -4.00 -13.39
CA GLN A 232 28.78 -3.24 -14.11
C GLN A 232 28.72 -1.78 -13.62
N LEU A 233 28.93 -1.52 -12.33
CA LEU A 233 28.95 -0.18 -11.77
C LEU A 233 30.12 0.63 -12.34
N LYS A 234 31.31 0.02 -12.44
CA LYS A 234 32.47 0.62 -13.12
C LYS A 234 32.19 0.95 -14.58
N GLU A 235 31.53 0.05 -15.30
CA GLU A 235 31.16 0.24 -16.72
C GLU A 235 30.10 1.34 -16.92
N THR A 236 29.19 1.52 -15.95
CA THR A 236 28.10 2.51 -16.03
C THR A 236 28.44 3.86 -15.40
N GLY A 237 29.48 3.96 -14.57
CA GLY A 237 29.88 5.21 -13.94
C GLY A 237 31.24 5.19 -13.22
N VAL A 238 32.17 5.97 -13.79
CA VAL A 238 33.38 6.58 -13.21
C VAL A 238 34.64 5.70 -13.05
N GLU A 239 35.31 5.41 -14.17
CA GLU A 239 36.76 5.66 -14.23
C GLU A 239 36.95 7.03 -14.95
N GLU A 240 37.85 7.88 -14.43
CA GLU A 240 38.18 9.27 -14.86
C GLU A 240 37.15 10.35 -14.40
N LYS A 241 37.38 11.20 -13.38
CA LYS A 241 38.49 12.15 -13.21
C LYS A 241 38.71 12.49 -11.72
N GLN A 242 39.76 11.94 -11.10
CA GLN A 242 40.33 12.50 -9.86
C GLN A 242 41.82 12.83 -10.00
N HIS A 243 42.36 12.84 -11.22
CA HIS A 243 43.72 13.32 -11.50
C HIS A 243 43.69 14.26 -12.70
N GLN A 244 43.37 15.52 -12.46
CA GLN A 244 43.78 16.67 -13.25
C GLN A 244 43.69 17.92 -12.39
#